data_AF-A0A742SWN7-F1
#
_entry.id   AF-A0A742SWN7-F1
#
_cell.length_a   1.000
_cell.length_b   1.000
_cell.length_c   1.000
_cell.angle_alpha   90.00
_cell.angle_beta   90.00
_cell.angle_gamma   90.00
#
_symmetry.space_group_name_H-M   'P 1'
#
loop_
_entity.id
_entity.type
_entity.pdbx_description
1 polymer ?
#
loop_
_entity_poly.entity_id
_entity_poly.type
_entity_poly.pdbx_seq_one_letter_code
_entity_poly.pdbx_strand_id
1 'polypeptide(L)' 'MKNTYDLILWIENNLNTGIKTAEISAKAGYSERHLYNRFKKQTGLSVAQYIRRRKLTLAAALLRTTSRTVNRNFINVWL' A
#
# COMPACT_ATOMS: atom_id res chain seq x y z
N MET A 1 15.26 7.27 2.25
CA MET A 1 14.58 7.40 0.93
C MET A 1 14.82 8.81 0.41
N LYS A 2 15.14 8.98 -0.88
CA LYS A 2 15.45 10.32 -1.43
C LYS A 2 14.19 11.05 -1.88
N ASN A 3 13.14 10.35 -2.32
CA ASN A 3 11.91 10.97 -2.79
C ASN A 3 10.66 10.05 -2.63
N THR A 4 9.51 10.51 -3.11
CA THR A 4 8.25 9.76 -3.02
C THR A 4 8.20 8.56 -3.97
N TYR A 5 8.99 8.55 -5.04
CA TYR A 5 9.09 7.39 -5.94
C TYR A 5 9.71 6.21 -5.20
N ASP A 6 10.83 6.41 -4.49
CA ASP A 6 11.46 5.38 -3.66
C ASP A 6 10.48 4.83 -2.61
N LEU A 7 9.66 5.72 -2.05
CA LEU A 7 8.63 5.40 -1.08
C LEU A 7 7.52 4.53 -1.69
N ILE A 8 7.02 4.88 -2.88
CA ILE A 8 6.04 4.07 -3.60
C ILE A 8 6.63 2.69 -3.92
N LEU A 9 7.85 2.63 -4.44
CA LEU A 9 8.52 1.37 -4.77
C LEU A 9 8.63 0.46 -3.55
N TRP A 10 9.03 1.01 -2.42
CA TRP A 10 9.12 0.26 -1.18
C TRP A 10 7.74 -0.22 -0.71
N ILE A 11 6.69 0.62 -0.80
CA ILE A 11 5.33 0.22 -0.45
C ILE A 11 4.87 -0.94 -1.35
N GLU A 12 5.06 -0.85 -2.68
CA GLU A 12 4.67 -1.90 -3.63
C GLU A 12 5.34 -3.24 -3.30
N ASN A 13 6.62 -3.22 -2.94
CA ASN A 13 7.39 -4.42 -2.56
C ASN A 13 6.95 -5.04 -1.21
N ASN A 14 6.16 -4.32 -0.41
CA ASN A 14 5.75 -4.75 0.93
C ASN A 14 4.23 -4.89 1.10
N LEU A 15 3.42 -4.79 0.03
CA LEU A 15 1.95 -4.77 0.13
C LEU A 15 1.35 -5.97 0.90
N ASN A 16 2.08 -7.08 0.99
CA ASN A 16 1.59 -8.36 1.51
C ASN A 16 1.93 -8.58 2.99
N THR A 17 2.68 -7.66 3.61
CA THR A 17 3.27 -7.86 4.95
C THR A 17 2.47 -7.19 6.08
N GLY A 18 1.33 -6.57 5.77
CA GLY A 18 0.52 -5.87 6.79
C GLY A 18 1.14 -4.56 7.27
N ILE A 19 1.73 -3.79 6.36
CA ILE A 19 2.47 -2.54 6.66
C ILE A 19 1.62 -1.54 7.45
N LYS A 20 2.18 -1.03 8.55
CA LYS A 20 1.60 0.10 9.31
C LYS A 20 2.21 1.43 8.86
N THR A 21 1.43 2.50 8.87
CA THR A 21 1.90 3.84 8.50
C THR A 21 3.10 4.32 9.32
N ALA A 22 3.18 3.94 10.60
CA ALA A 22 4.31 4.25 11.48
C ALA A 22 5.63 3.60 11.01
N GLU A 23 5.58 2.39 10.46
CA GLU A 23 6.76 1.70 9.92
C GLU A 23 7.26 2.40 8.67
N ILE A 24 6.34 2.89 7.85
CA ILE A 24 6.63 3.65 6.62
C ILE A 24 7.32 4.97 7.00
N SER A 25 6.80 5.70 7.99
CA SER A 25 7.39 6.96 8.43
C SER A 25 8.79 6.75 9.01
N ALA A 26 8.97 5.73 9.86
CA ALA A 26 10.27 5.38 10.42
C ALA A 26 11.28 5.01 9.31
N LYS A 27 10.87 4.18 8.34
CA LYS A 27 11.72 3.77 7.22
C LYS A 27 12.09 4.94 6.29
N ALA A 28 11.15 5.84 6.06
CA ALA A 28 11.34 7.00 5.18
C ALA A 28 12.18 8.10 5.83
N GLY A 29 12.32 8.10 7.16
CA GLY A 29 12.96 9.18 7.92
C GLY A 29 12.09 10.43 8.02
N TYR A 30 10.76 10.26 7.95
CA TYR A 30 9.80 11.35 8.04
C TYR A 30 8.94 11.20 9.29
N SER A 31 8.46 12.31 9.84
CA SER A 31 7.29 12.26 10.72
C SER A 31 6.06 11.83 9.92
N GLU A 32 5.07 11.22 10.58
CA GLU A 32 3.83 10.80 9.93
C GLU A 32 3.12 11.95 9.21
N ARG A 33 3.12 13.15 9.82
CA ARG A 33 2.54 14.36 9.22
C ARG A 33 3.28 14.78 7.95
N HIS A 34 4.62 14.76 7.95
CA HIS A 34 5.39 15.11 6.76
C HIS A 34 5.17 14.09 5.64
N LEU A 35 5.18 12.80 5.99
CA LEU A 35 4.89 11.70 5.08
C LEU A 35 3.50 11.88 4.45
N TYR A 36 2.48 12.12 5.28
CA TYR A 36 1.11 12.34 4.83
C TYR A 36 1.03 13.51 3.83
N ASN A 37 1.53 14.68 4.20
CA ASN A 37 1.47 15.87 3.36
C ASN A 37 2.21 15.67 2.03
N ARG A 38 3.44 15.15 2.08
CA ARG A 38 4.26 14.92 0.88
C ARG A 38 3.61 13.91 -0.06
N PHE A 39 3.16 12.77 0.48
CA PHE A 39 2.55 11.71 -0.31
C PHE A 39 1.21 12.15 -0.91
N LYS A 40 0.37 12.83 -0.12
CA LYS A 40 -0.91 13.40 -0.57
C LYS A 40 -0.73 14.46 -1.65
N LYS A 41 0.25 15.34 -1.49
CA LYS A 41 0.56 16.39 -2.49
C LYS A 41 0.93 15.81 -3.85
N GLN A 42 1.61 14.66 -3.88
CA GLN A 42 2.11 14.08 -5.13
C GLN A 42 1.17 13.04 -5.75
N THR A 43 0.46 12.26 -4.93
CA THR A 43 -0.38 11.15 -5.41
C THR A 43 -1.87 11.48 -5.37
N GLY A 44 -2.27 12.55 -4.68
CA GLY A 44 -3.67 12.85 -4.39
C GLY A 44 -4.30 11.91 -3.37
N LEU A 45 -3.56 10.97 -2.77
CA LEU A 45 -4.07 9.97 -1.82
C LEU A 45 -3.30 10.00 -0.49
N SER A 46 -3.93 9.55 0.59
CA SER A 46 -3.14 9.16 1.77
C SER A 46 -2.43 7.83 1.51
N VAL A 47 -1.34 7.56 2.23
CA VAL A 47 -0.61 6.29 2.12
C VAL A 47 -1.53 5.09 2.36
N ALA A 48 -2.38 5.16 3.39
CA ALA A 48 -3.34 4.11 3.69
C ALA A 48 -4.43 3.92 2.61
N GLN A 49 -4.86 5.00 1.93
CA GLN A 49 -5.77 4.90 0.79
C GLN A 49 -5.09 4.23 -0.40
N TYR A 50 -3.84 4.60 -0.68
CA TYR A 50 -3.04 4.02 -1.75
C TYR A 50 -2.86 2.50 -1.54
N ILE A 51 -2.40 2.08 -0.36
CA ILE A 51 -2.18 0.66 -0.02
C ILE A 51 -3.46 -0.16 -0.22
N ARG A 52 -4.59 0.30 0.31
CA ARG A 52 -5.88 -0.41 0.15
C ARG A 52 -6.29 -0.54 -1.32
N ARG A 53 -6.16 0.52 -2.11
CA ARG A 53 -6.47 0.49 -3.56
C ARG A 53 -5.58 -0.49 -4.32
N ARG A 54 -4.29 -0.52 -4.01
CA ARG A 54 -3.34 -1.45 -4.64
C ARG A 54 -3.66 -2.91 -4.30
N LYS A 55 -3.91 -3.21 -3.02
CA LYS A 55 -4.35 -4.54 -2.57
C LYS A 55 -5.63 -4.99 -3.28
N LEU A 56 -6.65 -4.12 -3.38
CA LEU A 56 -7.87 -4.41 -4.13
C LEU A 56 -7.62 -4.68 -5.61
N THR A 57 -6.74 -3.88 -6.24
CA THR A 57 -6.39 -4.04 -7.66
C THR A 57 -5.69 -5.38 -7.90
N LEU A 58 -4.74 -5.75 -7.04
CA LEU A 58 -4.03 -7.02 -7.13
C LEU A 58 -4.95 -8.21 -6.88
N ALA A 59 -5.84 -8.10 -5.88
CA ALA A 59 -6.85 -9.12 -5.61
C ALA A 59 -7.78 -9.31 -6.82
N ALA A 60 -8.29 -8.22 -7.41
CA ALA A 60 -9.12 -8.29 -8.61
C ALA A 60 -8.38 -8.91 -9.81
N ALA A 61 -7.10 -8.56 -9.99
CA ALA A 61 -6.28 -9.14 -11.05
C ALA A 61 -6.08 -10.65 -10.85
N LEU A 62 -5.76 -11.09 -9.62
CA LEU A 62 -5.63 -12.50 -9.26
C LEU A 62 -6.92 -13.28 -9.48
N LEU A 63 -8.07 -12.71 -9.13
CA LEU A 63 -9.37 -13.33 -9.35
C LEU A 63 -9.70 -13.48 -10.83
N ARG A 64 -9.28 -12.52 -11.67
CA ARG A 64 -9.49 -12.60 -13.13
C ARG A 64 -8.59 -13.66 -13.78
N THR A 65 -7.36 -13.83 -13.28
CA THR A 65 -6.37 -14.73 -13.88
C THR A 65 -6.40 -16.15 -13.32
N THR A 66 -7.04 -16.37 -12.18
CA THR A 66 -7.15 -17.69 -11.56
C THR A 66 -8.60 -18.16 -11.58
N SER A 67 -8.85 -19.40 -11.96
CA SER A 67 -10.17 -20.06 -11.86
C SER A 67 -10.60 -20.35 -10.41
N ARG A 68 -9.98 -19.68 -9.43
CA ARG A 68 -10.18 -19.92 -8.00
C ARG A 68 -11.38 -19.11 -7.50
N THR A 69 -12.33 -19.80 -6.91
CA THR A 69 -13.51 -19.21 -6.26
C THR A 69 -13.08 -18.22 -5.17
N VAL A 70 -13.72 -17.05 -5.10
CA VAL A 70 -13.48 -16.04 -4.06
C VAL A 70 -13.78 -16.66 -2.70
N ASN A 71 -12.75 -17.04 -1.94
CA ASN A 71 -12.92 -17.52 -0.57
C ASN A 71 -12.81 -16.31 0.39
N ARG A 72 -13.72 -16.21 1.36
CA ARG A 72 -13.79 -15.14 2.37
C ARG A 72 -12.46 -14.91 3.12
N ASN A 73 -11.62 -15.94 3.24
CA ASN A 73 -10.28 -15.83 3.83
C ASN A 73 -9.31 -14.97 3.00
N PHE A 74 -9.47 -14.90 1.67
CA PHE A 74 -8.63 -14.07 0.79
C PHE A 74 -8.83 -12.57 1.02
N ILE A 75 -10.04 -12.18 1.41
CA ILE A 75 -10.40 -10.77 1.64
C ILE A 75 -9.86 -10.30 2.99
N ASN A 76 -9.96 -11.10 4.05
CA ASN A 76 -9.56 -10.69 5.40
C ASN A 76 -8.05 -10.84 5.72
N VAL A 77 -7.31 -11.67 4.98
CA VAL A 77 -5.85 -11.81 5.19
C VAL A 77 -5.07 -10.75 4.41
N TRP A 78 -5.66 -10.20 3.34
CA TRP A 78 -4.97 -9.30 2.42
C TRP A 78 -5.47 -7.86 2.41
N LEU A 79 -6.68 -7.54 2.89
CA LEU A 79 -7.19 -6.16 2.99
C LEU A 79 -7.06 -5.61 4.41
#